data_AF-A0A6S6Z4V4-F1
#
_entry.id   AF-A0A6S6Z4V4-F1
#
_cell.length_a   1.000
_cell.length_b   1.000
_cell.length_c   1.000
_cell.angle_alpha   90.00
_cell.angle_beta   90.00
_cell.angle_gamma   90.00
#
_symmetry.space_group_name_H-M   'P 1'
#
loop_
_entity.id
_entity.type
_entity.pdbx_description
1 polymer ?
#
loop_
_entity_poly.entity_id
_entity_poly.type
_entity_poly.pdbx_seq_one_letter_code
_entity_poly.pdbx_strand_id
1 'polypeptide(L)'
;MIIAVYPGTFDPLTRGHEDLVRRAATLFDKVVVGIAHSRNKKPFFSIDERVDIAREVLGHYPNVEVQSFGGLLKDFVRDQGGRVIVRGLRAVSDFEYEFQMAGMNRHLLPDVETLFMTPSDQYQFISGTIVREIAQLGGDVSKFVFPSVERWLQEKAKERREQSWPG
;
A
#
# COMPACT_ATOMS: atom_id res chain seq x y z
N MET A 1 6.14 7.49 -22.56
CA MET A 1 6.31 7.40 -21.10
C MET A 1 4.96 7.15 -20.46
N ILE A 2 4.78 6.03 -19.78
CA ILE A 2 3.57 5.60 -19.07
C ILE A 2 3.88 5.62 -17.58
N ILE A 3 3.19 6.49 -16.85
CA ILE A 3 3.26 6.57 -15.40
C ILE A 3 2.09 5.79 -14.82
N ALA A 4 2.41 4.83 -13.96
CA ALA A 4 1.44 4.08 -13.18
C ALA A 4 1.39 4.59 -11.75
N VAL A 5 0.18 4.72 -11.19
CA VAL A 5 -0.04 5.01 -9.79
C VAL A 5 -0.53 3.75 -9.10
N TYR A 6 0.15 3.31 -8.05
CA TYR A 6 -0.28 2.22 -7.18
C TYR A 6 -0.76 2.80 -5.84
N PRO A 7 -2.06 3.11 -5.70
CA PRO A 7 -2.57 3.73 -4.49
C PRO A 7 -2.93 2.68 -3.44
N GLY A 8 -2.79 3.04 -2.17
CA GLY A 8 -3.16 2.19 -1.05
C GLY A 8 -3.00 2.88 0.29
N THR A 9 -3.57 2.28 1.34
CA THR A 9 -3.33 2.76 2.71
C THR A 9 -1.94 2.36 3.21
N PHE A 10 -1.42 1.19 2.80
CA PHE A 10 -0.07 0.68 3.14
C PHE A 10 0.26 0.78 4.64
N ASP A 11 -0.54 0.10 5.46
CA ASP A 11 -0.47 0.19 6.93
C ASP A 11 -0.19 -1.20 7.56
N PRO A 12 1.03 -1.74 7.50
CA PRO A 12 2.18 -1.23 6.77
C PRO A 12 2.25 -1.75 5.32
N LEU A 13 3.29 -1.36 4.59
CA LEU A 13 3.72 -2.05 3.38
C LEU A 13 4.06 -3.52 3.72
N THR A 14 3.62 -4.47 2.88
CA THR A 14 3.84 -5.92 3.10
C THR A 14 4.60 -6.51 1.92
N ARG A 15 5.04 -7.76 2.02
CA ARG A 15 5.66 -8.47 0.89
C ARG A 15 4.73 -8.59 -0.32
N GLY A 16 3.41 -8.70 -0.11
CA GLY A 16 2.44 -8.68 -1.20
C GLY A 16 2.35 -7.33 -1.91
N HIS A 17 2.46 -6.22 -1.18
CA HIS A 17 2.50 -4.89 -1.79
C HIS A 17 3.79 -4.68 -2.59
N GLU A 18 4.94 -5.05 -2.01
CA GLU A 18 6.25 -4.93 -2.66
C GLU A 18 6.34 -5.80 -3.92
N ASP A 19 5.78 -7.02 -3.90
CA ASP A 19 5.72 -7.89 -5.08
C ASP A 19 5.00 -7.23 -6.25
N LEU A 20 3.90 -6.53 -5.98
CA LEU A 20 3.18 -5.77 -7.00
C LEU A 20 3.97 -4.55 -7.49
N VAL A 21 4.63 -3.81 -6.60
CA VAL A 21 5.50 -2.69 -6.98
C VAL A 21 6.62 -3.16 -7.88
N ARG A 22 7.34 -4.22 -7.48
CA ARG A 22 8.43 -4.83 -8.24
C ARG A 22 7.97 -5.21 -9.65
N ARG A 23 6.81 -5.87 -9.77
CA ARG A 23 6.27 -6.29 -11.08
C ARG A 23 5.80 -5.10 -11.90
N ALA A 24 5.09 -4.14 -11.31
CA ALA A 24 4.68 -2.92 -12.00
C ALA A 24 5.89 -2.12 -12.51
N ALA A 25 6.97 -2.03 -11.73
CA ALA A 25 8.20 -1.34 -12.10
C ALA A 25 8.89 -1.94 -13.34
N THR A 26 8.63 -3.22 -13.67
CA THR A 26 9.11 -3.84 -14.92
C THR A 26 8.23 -3.54 -16.14
N LEU A 27 7.01 -3.04 -15.94
CA LEU A 27 6.01 -2.83 -16.99
C LEU A 27 5.83 -1.36 -17.37
N PHE A 28 6.13 -0.45 -16.45
CA PHE A 28 5.91 0.99 -16.60
C PHE A 28 7.20 1.77 -16.48
N ASP A 29 7.27 2.91 -17.18
CA ASP A 29 8.44 3.79 -17.16
C ASP A 29 8.66 4.38 -15.75
N LYS A 30 7.58 4.65 -15.01
CA LYS A 30 7.59 5.15 -13.64
C LYS A 30 6.39 4.61 -12.85
N VAL A 31 6.63 4.22 -11.60
CA VAL A 31 5.59 3.80 -10.65
C VAL A 31 5.55 4.76 -9.47
N VAL A 32 4.41 5.39 -9.23
CA VAL A 32 4.18 6.20 -8.04
C VAL A 32 3.33 5.42 -7.04
N VAL A 33 3.93 5.04 -5.92
CA VAL A 33 3.23 4.43 -4.79
C VAL A 33 2.54 5.52 -3.98
N GLY A 34 1.22 5.60 -4.12
CA GLY A 34 0.39 6.63 -3.51
C GLY A 34 -0.13 6.20 -2.14
N ILE A 35 0.41 6.78 -1.07
CA ILE A 35 -0.02 6.50 0.30
C ILE A 35 -1.18 7.40 0.69
N ALA A 36 -2.38 6.82 0.70
CA ALA A 36 -3.61 7.53 1.04
C ALA A 36 -3.66 7.83 2.55
N HIS A 37 -4.01 9.06 2.94
CA HIS A 37 -4.18 9.43 4.36
C HIS A 37 -5.17 8.52 5.10
N SER A 38 -6.23 8.08 4.41
CA SER A 38 -7.17 7.07 4.91
C SER A 38 -7.74 7.36 6.31
N ARG A 39 -8.02 8.64 6.64
CA ARG A 39 -8.40 9.09 8.00
C ARG A 39 -9.56 8.28 8.60
N ASN A 40 -10.56 7.93 7.79
CA ASN A 40 -11.72 7.14 8.24
C ASN A 40 -11.37 5.70 8.67
N LYS A 41 -10.24 5.14 8.20
CA LYS A 41 -9.79 3.79 8.55
C LYS A 41 -8.95 3.75 9.84
N LYS A 42 -8.65 4.91 10.46
CA LYS A 42 -7.80 5.04 11.66
C LYS A 42 -6.52 4.18 11.58
N PRO A 43 -5.60 4.47 10.64
CA PRO A 43 -4.39 3.67 10.43
C PRO A 43 -3.57 3.48 11.71
N PHE A 44 -2.86 2.36 11.80
CA PHE A 44 -1.99 2.02 12.92
C PHE A 44 -0.74 2.91 12.96
N PHE A 45 -0.18 3.18 11.79
CA PHE A 45 0.89 4.14 11.57
C PHE A 45 0.35 5.48 11.05
N SER A 46 0.97 6.58 11.46
CA SER A 46 0.78 7.91 10.89
C SER A 46 1.09 7.93 9.39
N ILE A 47 0.77 9.04 8.71
CA ILE A 47 1.09 9.15 7.29
C ILE A 47 2.59 9.17 7.05
N ASP A 48 3.34 9.91 7.87
CA ASP A 48 4.79 10.05 7.73
C ASP A 48 5.49 8.71 7.96
N GLU A 49 5.10 7.98 9.02
CA GLU A 49 5.62 6.63 9.29
C GLU A 49 5.38 5.68 8.12
N ARG A 50 4.19 5.71 7.49
CA ARG A 50 3.89 4.82 6.34
C ARG A 50 4.72 5.19 5.11
N VAL A 51 4.97 6.48 4.89
CA VAL A 51 5.84 6.97 3.82
C VAL A 51 7.27 6.49 4.04
N ASP A 52 7.78 6.64 5.25
CA ASP A 52 9.15 6.23 5.58
C ASP A 52 9.32 4.71 5.51
N ILE A 53 8.38 3.94 6.05
CA ILE A 53 8.33 2.48 5.91
C ILE A 53 8.38 2.07 4.43
N ALA A 54 7.56 2.70 3.57
CA ALA A 54 7.52 2.38 2.16
C ALA A 54 8.83 2.76 1.44
N ARG A 55 9.43 3.91 1.78
CA ARG A 55 10.71 4.35 1.21
C ARG A 55 11.87 3.43 1.62
N GLU A 56 11.93 2.99 2.87
CA GLU A 56 12.94 2.03 3.35
C GLU A 56 12.92 0.73 2.52
N VAL A 57 11.73 0.24 2.17
CA VAL A 57 11.59 -1.01 1.39
C VAL A 57 11.80 -0.78 -0.10
N LEU A 58 11.24 0.29 -0.67
CA LEU A 58 11.14 0.47 -2.11
C LEU A 58 12.21 1.39 -2.71
N GLY A 59 12.99 2.10 -1.90
CA GLY A 59 13.93 3.12 -2.36
C GLY A 59 15.07 2.61 -3.26
N HIS A 60 15.25 1.29 -3.34
CA HIS A 60 16.22 0.66 -4.24
C HIS A 60 15.71 0.52 -5.69
N TYR A 61 14.41 0.69 -5.93
CA TYR A 61 13.84 0.67 -7.28
C TYR A 61 14.02 2.05 -7.95
N PRO A 62 14.80 2.17 -9.04
CA PRO A 62 15.19 3.46 -9.60
C PRO A 62 14.03 4.23 -10.24
N ASN A 63 12.96 3.54 -10.63
CA ASN A 63 11.78 4.12 -11.27
C ASN A 63 10.54 4.09 -10.36
N VAL A 64 10.72 3.93 -9.05
CA VAL A 64 9.64 3.96 -8.06
C VAL A 64 9.76 5.20 -7.19
N GLU A 65 8.64 5.92 -7.03
CA GLU A 65 8.52 7.03 -6.11
C GLU A 65 7.42 6.79 -5.09
N VAL A 66 7.63 7.24 -3.85
CA VAL A 66 6.64 7.15 -2.77
C VAL A 66 6.14 8.55 -2.42
N GLN A 67 4.83 8.77 -2.55
CA GLN A 67 4.18 10.04 -2.23
C GLN A 67 2.88 9.81 -1.46
N SER A 68 2.57 10.70 -0.52
CA SER A 68 1.31 10.69 0.23
C SER A 68 0.26 11.59 -0.41
N PHE A 69 -1.02 11.28 -0.21
CA PHE A 69 -2.12 12.16 -0.62
C PHE A 69 -3.33 12.11 0.33
N GLY A 70 -3.96 13.27 0.53
CA GLY A 70 -5.11 13.45 1.43
C GLY A 70 -6.46 13.65 0.74
N GLY A 71 -6.46 13.91 -0.57
CA GLY A 71 -7.65 14.21 -1.37
C GLY A 71 -8.18 13.03 -2.19
N LEU A 72 -8.89 13.33 -3.28
CA LEU A 72 -9.40 12.32 -4.19
C LEU A 72 -8.25 11.68 -4.97
N LEU A 73 -8.34 10.36 -5.18
CA LEU A 73 -7.38 9.62 -6.01
C LEU A 73 -7.27 10.21 -7.42
N LYS A 74 -8.38 10.71 -7.97
CA LYS A 74 -8.40 11.30 -9.31
C LYS A 74 -7.43 12.48 -9.44
N ASP A 75 -7.42 13.37 -8.45
CA ASP A 75 -6.63 14.59 -8.49
C ASP A 75 -5.16 14.21 -8.32
N PHE A 76 -4.87 13.30 -7.39
CA PHE A 76 -3.53 12.75 -7.22
C PHE A 76 -2.99 12.08 -8.50
N VAL A 77 -3.79 11.25 -9.18
CA VAL A 77 -3.37 10.61 -10.43
C VAL A 77 -3.05 11.64 -11.50
N ARG A 78 -3.84 12.71 -11.61
CA ARG A 78 -3.60 13.82 -12.54
C ARG A 78 -2.31 14.58 -12.21
N ASP A 79 -2.11 14.91 -10.94
CA ASP A 79 -0.93 15.64 -10.47
C ASP A 79 0.37 14.88 -10.77
N GLN A 80 0.32 13.54 -10.74
CA GLN A 80 1.45 12.68 -11.10
C GLN A 80 1.62 12.45 -12.60
N GLY A 81 0.69 12.95 -13.44
CA GLY A 81 0.66 12.63 -14.87
C GLY A 81 0.36 11.14 -15.15
N GLY A 82 -0.30 10.46 -14.21
CA GLY A 82 -0.61 9.04 -14.27
C GLY A 82 -1.62 8.72 -15.38
N ARG A 83 -1.37 7.64 -16.12
CA ARG A 83 -2.32 7.09 -17.11
C ARG A 83 -2.83 5.70 -16.76
N VAL A 84 -2.28 5.11 -15.71
CA VAL A 84 -2.65 3.79 -15.23
C VAL A 84 -2.78 3.84 -13.72
N ILE A 85 -3.85 3.26 -13.19
CA ILE A 85 -3.99 2.92 -11.77
C ILE A 85 -3.77 1.41 -11.65
N VAL A 86 -2.73 1.02 -10.92
CA VAL A 86 -2.46 -0.39 -10.60
C VAL A 86 -3.23 -0.76 -9.34
N ARG A 87 -3.87 -1.93 -9.33
CA ARG A 87 -4.54 -2.49 -8.14
C ARG A 87 -4.22 -3.97 -7.98
N GLY A 88 -4.07 -4.40 -6.73
CA GLY A 88 -3.86 -5.80 -6.39
C GLY A 88 -5.19 -6.52 -6.24
N LEU A 89 -5.34 -7.70 -6.84
CA LEU A 89 -6.44 -8.62 -6.57
C LEU A 89 -5.89 -9.92 -6.00
N ARG A 90 -6.41 -10.36 -4.85
CA ARG A 90 -6.00 -11.61 -4.19
C ARG A 90 -7.12 -12.64 -4.20
N ALA A 91 -8.30 -12.24 -3.75
CA ALA A 91 -9.47 -13.10 -3.64
C ALA A 91 -10.67 -12.52 -4.39
N VAL A 92 -11.67 -13.35 -4.65
CA VAL A 92 -12.94 -12.95 -5.28
C VAL A 92 -13.62 -11.81 -4.51
N SER A 93 -13.48 -11.78 -3.18
CA SER A 93 -14.04 -10.69 -2.35
C SER A 93 -13.39 -9.33 -2.59
N ASP A 94 -12.11 -9.28 -2.98
CA ASP A 94 -11.46 -8.02 -3.35
C ASP A 94 -12.05 -7.51 -4.70
N PHE A 95 -12.43 -8.43 -5.60
CA PHE A 95 -12.87 -8.10 -6.96
C PHE A 95 -14.10 -7.21 -6.99
N GLU A 96 -15.13 -7.49 -6.20
CA GLU A 96 -16.38 -6.70 -6.25
C GLU A 96 -16.14 -5.23 -5.88
N TYR A 97 -15.42 -4.99 -4.78
CA TYR A 97 -15.06 -3.65 -4.34
C TYR A 97 -14.19 -2.93 -5.37
N GLU A 98 -13.15 -3.61 -5.87
CA GLU A 98 -12.22 -3.05 -6.84
C GLU A 98 -12.87 -2.77 -8.20
N PHE A 99 -13.78 -3.64 -8.64
CA PHE A 99 -14.52 -3.49 -9.90
C PHE A 99 -15.45 -2.27 -9.85
N GLN A 100 -16.18 -2.09 -8.74
CA GLN A 100 -16.99 -0.88 -8.52
C GLN A 100 -16.11 0.38 -8.55
N MET A 101 -14.96 0.35 -7.88
CA MET A 101 -14.05 1.49 -7.85
C MET A 101 -13.44 1.82 -9.21
N ALA A 102 -13.05 0.81 -9.98
CA ALA A 102 -12.59 1.00 -11.35
C ALA A 102 -13.69 1.61 -12.25
N GLY A 103 -14.93 1.14 -12.12
CA GLY A 103 -16.08 1.68 -12.85
C GLY A 103 -16.34 3.16 -12.53
N MET A 104 -16.28 3.54 -11.26
CA MET A 104 -16.42 4.95 -10.84
C MET A 104 -15.24 5.80 -11.34
N ASN A 105 -14.02 5.30 -11.22
CA ASN A 105 -12.82 6.00 -11.70
C ASN A 105 -12.86 6.21 -13.22
N ARG A 106 -13.38 5.27 -14.01
CA ARG A 106 -13.52 5.45 -15.46
C ARG A 106 -14.40 6.65 -15.83
N HIS A 107 -15.41 6.96 -15.02
CA HIS A 107 -16.23 8.15 -15.24
C HIS A 107 -15.51 9.45 -14.80
N LEU A 108 -14.70 9.37 -13.74
CA LEU A 108 -13.96 10.53 -13.20
C LEU A 108 -12.63 10.81 -13.93
N LEU A 109 -12.07 9.79 -14.57
CA LEU A 109 -10.77 9.74 -15.25
C LEU A 109 -10.89 8.92 -16.55
N PRO A 110 -11.58 9.45 -17.58
CA PRO A 110 -11.90 8.67 -18.79
C PRO A 110 -10.69 8.27 -19.64
N ASP A 111 -9.53 8.89 -19.44
CA ASP A 111 -8.25 8.64 -20.11
C ASP A 111 -7.23 7.90 -19.21
N VAL A 112 -7.67 7.40 -18.06
CA VAL A 112 -6.85 6.60 -17.14
C VAL A 112 -7.44 5.19 -17.04
N GLU A 113 -6.60 4.19 -17.27
CA GLU A 113 -7.01 2.79 -17.13
C GLU A 113 -6.73 2.26 -15.72
N THR A 114 -7.63 1.43 -15.18
CA THR A 114 -7.34 0.64 -13.97
C THR A 114 -6.90 -0.75 -14.40
N LEU A 115 -5.68 -1.14 -14.03
CA LEU A 115 -5.10 -2.45 -14.31
C LEU A 115 -4.96 -3.26 -13.03
N PHE A 116 -5.53 -4.46 -13.05
CA PHE A 116 -5.45 -5.41 -11.95
C PHE A 116 -4.28 -6.36 -12.13
N MET A 117 -3.52 -6.54 -11.05
CA MET A 117 -2.42 -7.49 -10.96
C MET A 117 -2.65 -8.42 -9.78
N THR A 118 -2.34 -9.71 -9.96
CA THR A 118 -2.38 -10.70 -8.87
C THR A 118 -0.98 -10.85 -8.29
N PRO A 119 -0.80 -10.85 -6.96
CA PRO A 119 0.52 -11.11 -6.38
C PRO A 119 0.91 -12.59 -6.59
N SER A 120 2.20 -12.88 -6.43
CA SER A 120 2.73 -14.25 -6.44
C SER A 120 2.04 -15.10 -5.36
N ASP A 121 1.88 -16.41 -5.61
CA ASP A 121 1.06 -17.32 -4.79
C ASP A 121 1.41 -17.28 -3.29
N GLN A 122 2.70 -17.22 -2.97
CA GLN A 122 3.18 -17.15 -1.58
C GLN A 122 2.73 -15.89 -0.81
N TYR A 123 2.24 -14.85 -1.50
CA TYR A 123 1.80 -13.60 -0.89
C TYR A 123 0.28 -13.37 -0.96
N GLN A 124 -0.47 -14.26 -1.62
CA GLN A 124 -1.92 -14.09 -1.83
C GLN A 124 -2.70 -13.95 -0.52
N PHE A 125 -2.29 -14.66 0.54
CA PHE A 125 -2.99 -14.70 1.82
C PHE A 125 -2.54 -13.62 2.80
N ILE A 126 -1.63 -12.72 2.42
CA ILE A 126 -1.16 -11.66 3.31
C ILE A 126 -2.24 -10.59 3.47
N SER A 127 -2.74 -10.44 4.71
CA SER A 127 -3.64 -9.37 5.12
C SER A 127 -2.95 -8.41 6.07
N GLY A 128 -2.88 -7.13 5.72
CA GLY A 128 -2.30 -6.10 6.60
C GLY A 128 -2.99 -6.02 7.96
N THR A 129 -4.30 -6.28 8.02
CA THR A 129 -5.04 -6.32 9.29
C THR A 129 -4.55 -7.44 10.20
N ILE A 130 -4.39 -8.65 9.67
CA ILE A 130 -3.92 -9.81 10.44
C ILE A 130 -2.45 -9.60 10.85
N VAL A 131 -1.62 -9.05 9.95
CA VAL A 131 -0.22 -8.71 10.27
C VAL A 131 -0.13 -7.77 11.46
N ARG A 132 -0.95 -6.70 11.50
CA ARG A 132 -0.98 -5.76 12.62
C ARG A 132 -1.45 -6.43 13.92
N GLU A 133 -2.46 -7.29 13.85
CA GLU A 133 -2.99 -8.02 15.01
C GLU A 133 -1.93 -8.94 15.63
N ILE A 134 -1.26 -9.76 14.79
CA ILE A 134 -0.16 -10.64 15.25
C ILE A 134 0.94 -9.83 15.94
N ALA A 135 1.39 -8.73 15.32
CA ALA A 135 2.45 -7.91 15.88
C ALA A 135 2.05 -7.24 17.22
N GLN A 136 0.80 -6.80 17.35
CA GLN A 136 0.28 -6.23 18.60
C GLN A 136 0.28 -7.25 19.76
N LEU A 137 -0.02 -8.51 19.44
CA LEU A 137 0.01 -9.65 20.36
C LEU A 137 1.43 -10.19 20.61
N GLY A 138 2.46 -9.60 20.01
CA GLY A 138 3.87 -10.00 20.18
C GLY A 138 4.28 -11.22 19.35
N GLY A 139 3.51 -11.59 18.34
CA GLY A 139 3.87 -12.65 17.39
C GLY A 139 4.85 -12.17 16.31
N ASP A 140 5.57 -13.13 15.74
CA ASP A 140 6.50 -12.94 14.61
C ASP A 140 5.74 -12.73 13.29
N VAL A 141 6.14 -11.70 12.53
CA VAL A 141 5.54 -11.34 11.23
C VAL A 141 6.56 -11.29 10.10
N SER A 142 7.80 -11.73 10.33
CA SER A 142 8.92 -11.73 9.38
C SER A 142 8.61 -12.42 8.03
N LYS A 143 7.69 -13.40 8.04
CA LYS A 143 7.21 -14.09 6.84
C LYS A 143 6.30 -13.24 5.93
N PHE A 144 5.71 -12.17 6.47
CA PHE A 144 4.71 -11.36 5.77
C PHE A 144 5.20 -9.97 5.39
N VAL A 145 6.23 -9.48 6.09
CA VAL A 145 6.81 -8.15 5.89
C VAL A 145 8.34 -8.22 5.81
N PHE A 146 8.97 -7.12 5.42
CA PHE A 146 10.44 -7.02 5.42
C PHE A 146 10.96 -6.75 6.84
N PRO A 147 12.23 -7.10 7.15
CA PRO A 147 12.81 -6.88 8.47
C PRO A 147 12.72 -5.42 8.96
N SER A 148 12.86 -4.45 8.06
CA SER A 148 12.66 -3.02 8.37
C SER A 148 11.25 -2.76 8.89
N VAL A 149 10.23 -3.30 8.23
CA VAL A 149 8.81 -3.13 8.61
C VAL A 149 8.49 -3.84 9.93
N GLU A 150 9.09 -5.00 10.17
CA GLU A 150 8.92 -5.71 11.44
C GLU A 150 9.45 -4.88 12.63
N ARG A 151 10.61 -4.24 12.48
CA ARG A 151 11.14 -3.29 13.46
C ARG A 151 10.13 -2.18 13.76
N TRP A 152 9.58 -1.53 12.72
CA TRP A 152 8.55 -0.50 12.87
C TRP A 152 7.31 -1.00 13.62
N LEU A 153 6.84 -2.21 13.31
CA LEU A 153 5.68 -2.82 13.99
C LEU A 153 5.95 -3.09 15.46
N GLN A 154 7.14 -3.60 15.80
CA GLN A 154 7.54 -3.89 17.18
C GLN A 154 7.65 -2.62 18.01
N GLU A 155 8.31 -1.59 17.47
CA GLU A 155 8.44 -0.27 18.10
C GLU A 155 7.05 0.33 18.36
N LYS A 156 6.18 0.36 17.34
CA LYS A 156 4.83 0.93 17.46
C LYS A 156 3.92 0.16 18.41
N ALA A 157 4.00 -1.17 18.40
CA ALA A 157 3.22 -2.01 19.31
C ALA A 157 3.64 -1.79 20.77
N LYS A 158 4.94 -1.59 21.03
CA LYS A 158 5.46 -1.27 22.36
C LYS A 158 4.93 0.08 22.86
N GLU A 159 5.04 1.13 22.04
CA GLU A 159 4.52 2.48 22.36
C GLU A 159 3.05 2.44 22.77
N ARG A 160 2.21 1.71 22.02
CA ARG A 160 0.76 1.65 22.31
C ARG A 160 0.43 0.86 23.58
N ARG A 161 1.19 -0.19 23.90
CA ARG A 161 1.01 -0.92 25.17
C ARG A 161 1.33 -0.03 26.37
N GLU A 162 2.41 0.72 26.30
CA GLU A 162 2.82 1.68 27.33
C GLU A 162 1.78 2.82 27.51
N GLN A 163 1.13 3.26 26.43
CA GLN A 163 0.04 4.25 26.49
C GLN A 163 -1.28 3.69 27.03
N SER A 164 -1.52 2.38 26.88
CA SER A 164 -2.79 1.74 27.29
C SER A 164 -2.79 1.33 28.77
N TRP A 165 -1.62 1.30 29.42
CA TRP A 165 -1.46 1.04 30.86
C TRP A 165 -0.54 2.11 31.48
N PRO A 166 -1.07 3.31 31.80
CA PRO A 166 -0.39 4.19 32.75
C PRO A 166 -0.50 3.48 34.10
N GLY A 167 0.65 3.15 34.70
CA GLY A 167 0.71 2.42 35.99
C GLY A 167 -0.21 2.97 37.07
#